data_AF-A0A7W6UHF6-F1
#
_entry.id   AF-A0A7W6UHF6-F1
#
_cell.length_a   1.000
_cell.length_b   1.000
_cell.length_c   1.000
_cell.angle_alpha   90.00
_cell.angle_beta   90.00
_cell.angle_gamma   90.00
#
_symmetry.space_group_name_H-M   'P 1'
#
loop_
_entity.id
_entity.type
_entity.pdbx_description
1 polymer ?
#
loop_
_entity_poly.entity_id
_entity_poly.type
_entity_poly.pdbx_seq_one_letter_code
_entity_poly.pdbx_strand_id
1 'polypeptide(L)'
;MFFAMIALQQIWFNFATGLAIRSWFNFATAFFHGIDCKIVGAAVVLVLKETDILKGKRTSFEKSACAIARSVGEIGDWWSLLIVRNAFYGTRRFSDFQKRLGLAKNILAARLKKLVDEKILEMIPASDGSAYQEYVLTEKGRDLHVIIVALWQWGEKHTFEPGELKASMVDSKRHEVLLPVVLKAADGRELDGYGFEWQRYEGTQ
;
A
#
# COMPACT_ATOMS: atom_id res chain seq x y z
N MET A 1 -25.93 -36.75 -19.61
CA MET A 1 -25.93 -36.25 -18.21
C MET A 1 -24.68 -36.64 -17.44
N PHE A 2 -24.12 -37.85 -17.60
CA PHE A 2 -22.91 -38.29 -16.90
C PHE A 2 -21.64 -37.46 -17.19
N PHE A 3 -21.44 -37.02 -18.45
CA PHE A 3 -20.26 -36.24 -18.84
C PHE A 3 -20.23 -34.80 -18.29
N ALA A 4 -21.39 -34.17 -18.09
CA ALA A 4 -21.47 -32.82 -17.54
C ALA A 4 -21.10 -32.79 -16.04
N MET A 5 -21.37 -33.89 -15.33
CA MET A 5 -21.09 -34.02 -13.90
C MET A 5 -19.59 -34.20 -13.62
N ILE A 6 -18.89 -34.95 -14.49
CA ILE A 6 -17.42 -35.12 -14.40
C ILE A 6 -16.70 -33.81 -14.73
N ALA A 7 -17.17 -33.06 -15.73
CA ALA A 7 -16.59 -31.76 -16.09
C ALA A 7 -16.68 -30.75 -14.93
N LEU A 8 -17.80 -30.71 -14.21
CA LEU A 8 -17.98 -29.84 -13.04
C LEU A 8 -17.10 -30.27 -11.85
N GLN A 9 -16.88 -31.57 -11.65
CA GLN A 9 -15.98 -32.09 -10.61
C GLN A 9 -14.51 -31.72 -10.86
N GLN A 10 -14.05 -31.78 -12.11
CA GLN A 10 -12.67 -31.45 -12.47
C GLN A 10 -12.37 -29.95 -12.39
N ILE A 11 -13.37 -29.09 -12.69
CA ILE A 11 -13.25 -27.63 -12.58
C ILE A 11 -13.06 -27.22 -11.12
N TRP A 12 -13.82 -27.82 -10.20
CA TRP A 12 -13.70 -27.55 -8.77
C TRP A 12 -12.35 -28.00 -8.21
N PHE A 13 -11.82 -29.14 -8.67
CA PHE A 13 -10.52 -29.68 -8.25
C PHE A 13 -9.33 -28.80 -8.72
N ASN A 14 -9.42 -28.23 -9.92
CA ASN A 14 -8.37 -27.34 -10.45
C ASN A 14 -8.38 -25.96 -9.80
N PHE A 15 -9.56 -25.46 -9.37
CA PHE A 15 -9.67 -24.20 -8.64
C PHE A 15 -9.08 -24.30 -7.22
N ALA A 16 -9.20 -25.46 -6.58
CA ALA A 16 -8.69 -25.71 -5.23
C ALA A 16 -7.16 -25.88 -5.14
N THR A 17 -6.46 -26.17 -6.25
CA THR A 17 -5.03 -26.56 -6.24
C THR A 17 -4.08 -25.55 -6.87
N GLY A 18 -4.59 -24.42 -7.40
CA GLY A 18 -3.75 -23.29 -7.84
C GLY A 18 -2.78 -23.62 -9.00
N LEU A 19 -3.02 -24.69 -9.77
CA LEU A 19 -2.19 -25.02 -10.92
C LEU A 19 -2.42 -24.07 -12.10
N ALA A 20 -1.32 -23.57 -12.65
CA ALA A 20 -1.25 -22.49 -13.61
C ALA A 20 -2.10 -22.68 -14.88
N ILE A 21 -2.81 -21.60 -15.22
CA ILE A 21 -3.73 -21.31 -16.34
C ILE A 21 -3.27 -21.81 -17.74
N ARG A 22 -1.99 -22.17 -17.92
CA ARG A 22 -1.39 -22.42 -19.25
C ARG A 22 -1.63 -23.84 -19.80
N SER A 23 -1.90 -24.83 -18.93
CA SER A 23 -2.18 -26.21 -19.36
C SER A 23 -3.63 -26.39 -19.84
N TRP A 24 -4.55 -25.58 -19.31
CA TRP A 24 -5.98 -25.67 -19.62
C TRP A 24 -6.32 -25.18 -21.04
N PHE A 25 -5.55 -24.22 -21.54
CA PHE A 25 -5.74 -23.64 -22.88
C PHE A 25 -5.55 -24.65 -24.02
N ASN A 26 -4.63 -25.61 -23.87
CA ASN A 26 -4.38 -26.64 -24.89
C ASN A 26 -5.36 -27.82 -24.83
N PHE A 27 -6.07 -28.00 -23.70
CA PHE A 27 -7.09 -29.05 -23.58
C PHE A 27 -8.45 -28.61 -24.13
N ALA A 28 -8.78 -27.32 -24.04
CA ALA A 28 -10.03 -26.77 -24.55
C ALA A 28 -10.10 -26.69 -26.09
N THR A 29 -8.97 -26.62 -26.79
CA THR A 29 -8.93 -26.56 -28.27
C THR A 29 -9.24 -27.91 -28.94
N ALA A 30 -9.09 -29.03 -28.23
CA ALA A 30 -9.32 -30.36 -28.80
C ALA A 30 -10.80 -30.83 -28.76
N PHE A 31 -11.70 -30.11 -28.08
CA PHE A 31 -13.10 -30.54 -27.89
C PHE A 31 -14.15 -29.68 -28.62
N PHE A 32 -13.71 -28.68 -29.40
CA PHE A 32 -14.59 -27.69 -30.02
C PHE A 32 -14.51 -27.71 -31.55
N HIS A 33 -14.65 -28.88 -32.18
CA HIS A 33 -15.13 -28.96 -33.56
C HIS A 33 -16.67 -28.94 -33.51
N GLY A 34 -17.27 -27.75 -33.58
CA GLY A 34 -18.72 -27.61 -33.85
C GLY A 34 -19.57 -26.84 -32.85
N ILE A 35 -18.99 -26.04 -31.93
CA ILE A 35 -19.77 -25.14 -31.08
C ILE A 35 -19.62 -23.71 -31.58
N ASP A 36 -20.76 -23.05 -31.81
CA ASP A 36 -20.90 -21.71 -32.36
C ASP A 36 -19.97 -20.71 -31.64
N CYS A 37 -19.14 -20.00 -32.43
CA CYS A 37 -18.12 -19.04 -31.97
C CYS A 37 -18.71 -17.96 -31.03
N LYS A 38 -20.02 -17.68 -31.16
CA LYS A 38 -20.74 -16.74 -30.28
C LYS A 38 -20.81 -17.20 -28.81
N ILE A 39 -20.89 -18.51 -28.55
CA ILE A 39 -21.01 -19.06 -27.20
C ILE A 39 -19.66 -19.02 -26.48
N VAL A 40 -18.56 -19.31 -27.19
CA VAL A 40 -17.20 -19.20 -26.66
C VAL A 40 -16.85 -17.74 -26.36
N GLY A 41 -17.25 -16.81 -27.24
CA GLY A 41 -17.10 -15.37 -27.00
C GLY A 41 -17.87 -14.89 -25.76
N ALA A 42 -19.11 -15.33 -25.57
CA ALA A 42 -19.91 -14.98 -24.39
C ALA A 42 -19.32 -15.56 -23.08
N ALA A 43 -18.81 -16.79 -23.12
CA ALA A 43 -18.15 -17.42 -21.97
C ALA A 43 -16.83 -16.72 -21.60
N VAL A 44 -16.01 -16.31 -22.58
CA VAL A 44 -14.81 -15.49 -22.35
C VAL A 44 -15.18 -14.11 -21.80
N VAL A 45 -16.24 -13.48 -22.30
CA VAL A 45 -16.73 -12.18 -21.76
C VAL A 45 -17.27 -12.32 -20.34
N LEU A 46 -17.90 -13.44 -19.98
CA LEU A 46 -18.36 -13.73 -18.61
C LEU A 46 -17.19 -13.97 -17.65
N VAL A 47 -16.19 -14.76 -18.06
CA VAL A 47 -14.96 -14.99 -17.28
C VAL A 47 -14.15 -13.69 -17.15
N LEU A 48 -14.16 -12.81 -18.15
CA LEU A 48 -13.55 -11.48 -18.06
C LEU A 48 -14.37 -10.51 -17.20
N LYS A 49 -15.71 -10.60 -17.18
CA LYS A 49 -16.56 -9.80 -16.27
C LYS A 49 -16.33 -10.15 -14.79
N GLU A 50 -15.92 -11.38 -14.50
CA GLU A 50 -15.55 -11.80 -13.14
C GLU A 50 -14.23 -11.19 -12.66
N THR A 51 -13.40 -10.67 -13.58
CA THR A 51 -12.18 -9.92 -13.24
C THR A 51 -12.41 -8.42 -12.96
N ASP A 52 -13.64 -7.91 -13.12
CA ASP A 52 -13.98 -6.53 -12.71
C ASP A 52 -14.02 -6.36 -11.17
N ILE A 53 -13.91 -7.46 -10.39
CA ILE A 53 -13.65 -7.40 -8.94
C ILE A 53 -12.23 -6.88 -8.63
N LEU A 54 -11.30 -6.92 -9.59
CA LEU A 54 -9.96 -6.33 -9.45
C LEU A 54 -9.88 -4.85 -9.85
N LYS A 55 -10.96 -4.24 -10.36
CA LYS A 55 -11.09 -2.79 -10.37
C LYS A 55 -11.61 -2.36 -9.00
N GLY A 56 -10.72 -2.41 -8.02
CA GLY A 56 -10.86 -1.67 -6.77
C GLY A 56 -11.06 -0.20 -7.11
N LYS A 57 -12.32 0.20 -7.31
CA LYS A 57 -12.70 1.59 -7.51
C LYS A 57 -12.23 2.30 -6.26
N ARG A 58 -11.14 3.09 -6.37
CA ARG A 58 -10.62 3.88 -5.24
C ARG A 58 -11.81 4.61 -4.62
N THR A 59 -12.18 4.21 -3.41
CA THR A 59 -13.14 4.96 -2.63
C THR A 59 -12.46 6.29 -2.31
N SER A 60 -12.91 7.37 -2.96
CA SER A 60 -12.41 8.70 -2.64
C SER A 60 -12.86 9.06 -1.23
N PHE A 61 -11.91 9.36 -0.36
CA PHE A 61 -12.16 9.76 1.02
C PHE A 61 -12.15 11.28 1.20
N GLU A 62 -11.97 12.06 0.13
CA GLU A 62 -11.84 13.53 0.17
C GLU A 62 -13.02 14.20 0.89
N LYS A 63 -14.24 13.67 0.73
CA LYS A 63 -15.46 14.19 1.34
C LYS A 63 -15.82 13.52 2.67
N SER A 64 -14.98 12.64 3.19
CA SER A 64 -15.23 11.98 4.48
C SER A 64 -15.16 12.98 5.62
N ALA A 65 -16.06 12.89 6.60
CA ALA A 65 -15.95 13.64 7.86
C ALA A 65 -14.87 13.06 8.79
N CYS A 66 -14.38 11.85 8.50
CA CYS A 66 -13.37 11.17 9.30
C CYS A 66 -11.97 11.54 8.82
N ALA A 67 -11.18 12.16 9.71
CA ALA A 67 -9.79 12.54 9.43
C ALA A 67 -8.92 11.31 9.10
N ILE A 68 -9.11 10.18 9.80
CA ILE A 68 -8.38 8.93 9.52
C ILE A 68 -8.63 8.47 8.08
N ALA A 69 -9.88 8.51 7.62
CA ALA A 69 -10.21 8.10 6.25
C ALA A 69 -9.52 8.99 5.20
N ARG A 70 -9.47 10.30 5.43
CA ARG A 70 -8.74 11.24 4.55
C ARG A 70 -7.24 10.93 4.53
N SER A 71 -6.63 10.76 5.70
CA SER A 71 -5.21 10.41 5.81
C SER A 71 -4.89 9.10 5.09
N VAL A 72 -5.72 8.06 5.24
CA VAL A 72 -5.55 6.78 4.52
C VAL A 72 -5.68 6.96 3.00
N GLY A 73 -6.51 7.89 2.52
CA GLY A 73 -6.56 8.23 1.10
C GLY A 73 -5.21 8.73 0.56
N GLU A 74 -4.53 9.57 1.34
CA GLU A 74 -3.26 10.18 0.96
C GLU A 74 -2.07 9.21 1.14
N ILE A 75 -1.89 8.64 2.33
CA ILE A 75 -0.71 7.85 2.70
C ILE A 75 -0.94 6.35 2.89
N GLY A 76 -2.20 5.89 2.82
CA GLY A 76 -2.59 4.54 3.23
C GLY A 76 -2.20 3.40 2.29
N ASP A 77 -1.45 3.66 1.22
CA ASP A 77 -0.82 2.58 0.46
C ASP A 77 0.58 2.28 1.01
N TRP A 78 0.91 0.99 1.13
CA TRP A 78 2.14 0.56 1.81
C TRP A 78 3.41 1.13 1.16
N TRP A 79 3.41 1.38 -0.15
CA TRP A 79 4.56 1.96 -0.85
C TRP A 79 4.79 3.41 -0.47
N SER A 80 3.73 4.19 -0.27
CA SER A 80 3.84 5.59 0.17
C SER A 80 4.58 5.71 1.50
N LEU A 81 4.23 4.88 2.49
CA LEU A 81 4.92 4.86 3.78
C LEU A 81 6.39 4.44 3.65
N LEU A 82 6.71 3.46 2.80
CA LEU A 82 8.09 3.05 2.56
C LEU A 82 8.92 4.12 1.85
N ILE A 83 8.33 4.87 0.91
CA ILE A 83 8.98 6.02 0.26
C ILE A 83 9.26 7.11 1.29
N VAL A 84 8.26 7.50 2.09
CA VAL A 84 8.42 8.51 3.15
C VAL A 84 9.50 8.10 4.15
N ARG A 85 9.51 6.83 4.60
CA ARG A 85 10.58 6.28 5.45
C ARG A 85 11.97 6.46 4.84
N ASN A 86 12.13 6.16 3.54
CA ASN A 86 13.42 6.33 2.86
C ASN A 86 13.81 7.81 2.70
N ALA A 87 12.83 8.70 2.54
CA ALA A 87 13.05 10.15 2.50
C ALA A 87 13.57 10.67 3.85
N PHE A 88 13.05 10.19 4.97
CA PHE A 88 13.61 10.47 6.31
C PHE A 88 15.05 9.99 6.47
N TYR A 89 15.42 8.88 5.83
CA TYR A 89 16.81 8.40 5.75
C TYR A 89 17.66 9.13 4.69
N GLY A 90 17.20 10.26 4.15
CA GLY A 90 17.95 11.12 3.24
C GLY A 90 17.92 10.68 1.78
N THR A 91 17.08 9.71 1.39
CA THR A 91 16.90 9.34 -0.02
C THR A 91 16.16 10.45 -0.75
N ARG A 92 16.76 11.03 -1.79
CA ARG A 92 16.18 12.15 -2.55
C ARG A 92 16.02 11.90 -4.04
N ARG A 93 16.81 11.00 -4.64
CA ARG A 93 16.78 10.77 -6.10
C ARG A 93 15.90 9.58 -6.46
N PHE A 94 15.27 9.66 -7.63
CA PHE A 94 14.45 8.56 -8.17
C PHE A 94 15.22 7.24 -8.25
N SER A 95 16.46 7.27 -8.75
CA SER A 95 17.32 6.08 -8.86
C SER A 95 17.60 5.43 -7.52
N ASP A 96 17.73 6.23 -6.46
CA ASP A 96 18.07 5.74 -5.13
C ASP A 96 16.85 5.13 -4.45
N PHE A 97 15.67 5.74 -4.61
CA PHE A 97 14.41 5.09 -4.24
C PHE A 97 14.22 3.77 -4.97
N GLN A 98 14.48 3.74 -6.29
CA GLN A 98 14.34 2.52 -7.08
C GLN A 98 15.27 1.41 -6.58
N LYS A 99 16.55 1.73 -6.34
CA LYS A 99 17.54 0.79 -5.83
C LYS A 99 17.19 0.26 -4.44
N ARG A 100 16.75 1.13 -3.53
CA ARG A 100 16.46 0.77 -2.13
C ARG A 100 15.16 0.00 -1.96
N LEU A 101 14.15 0.30 -2.79
CA LEU A 101 12.82 -0.29 -2.65
C LEU A 101 12.55 -1.44 -3.62
N GLY A 102 13.33 -1.57 -4.71
CA GLY A 102 13.15 -2.64 -5.70
C GLY A 102 11.89 -2.51 -6.56
N LEU A 103 11.23 -1.35 -6.59
CA LEU A 103 10.00 -1.15 -7.38
C LEU A 103 10.31 -1.04 -8.87
N ALA A 104 9.37 -1.54 -9.68
CA ALA A 104 9.29 -1.19 -11.09
C ALA A 104 9.15 0.34 -11.26
N LYS A 105 9.87 0.90 -12.25
CA LYS A 105 9.95 2.34 -12.48
C LYS A 105 8.58 3.01 -12.59
N ASN A 106 7.64 2.40 -13.32
CA ASN A 106 6.31 2.97 -13.52
C ASN A 106 5.52 3.07 -12.21
N ILE A 107 5.65 2.05 -11.34
CA ILE A 107 4.96 2.04 -10.04
C ILE A 107 5.56 3.09 -9.12
N LEU A 108 6.90 3.17 -9.05
CA LEU A 108 7.59 4.19 -8.26
C LEU A 108 7.24 5.61 -8.73
N ALA A 109 7.26 5.85 -10.04
CA ALA A 109 6.92 7.16 -10.62
C ALA A 109 5.48 7.56 -10.26
N ALA A 110 4.53 6.64 -10.37
CA ALA A 110 3.14 6.90 -9.98
C ALA A 110 2.99 7.22 -8.48
N ARG A 111 3.76 6.57 -7.61
CA ARG A 111 3.72 6.82 -6.15
C ARG A 111 4.40 8.12 -5.75
N LEU A 112 5.57 8.41 -6.30
CA LEU A 112 6.24 9.70 -6.09
C LEU A 112 5.39 10.85 -6.59
N LYS A 113 4.79 10.71 -7.79
CA LYS A 113 3.84 11.69 -8.31
C LYS A 113 2.67 11.91 -7.36
N LYS A 114 2.04 10.84 -6.85
CA LYS A 114 0.95 10.95 -5.88
C LYS A 114 1.41 11.74 -4.64
N LEU A 115 2.54 11.39 -4.05
CA LEU A 115 3.05 12.08 -2.85
C LEU A 115 3.37 13.57 -3.10
N VAL A 116 3.78 13.91 -4.32
CA VAL A 116 3.97 15.31 -4.74
C VAL A 116 2.62 16.01 -4.89
N ASP A 117 1.65 15.38 -5.55
CA ASP A 117 0.30 15.92 -5.75
C ASP A 117 -0.41 16.17 -4.39
N GLU A 118 -0.19 15.30 -3.40
CA GLU A 118 -0.68 15.43 -2.02
C GLU A 118 0.13 16.40 -1.14
N LYS A 119 1.18 17.04 -1.70
CA LYS A 119 2.10 17.95 -1.01
C LYS A 119 2.83 17.34 0.18
N ILE A 120 3.07 16.02 0.15
CA ILE A 120 3.91 15.31 1.13
C ILE A 120 5.38 15.41 0.72
N LEU A 121 5.64 15.32 -0.57
CA LEU A 121 6.94 15.58 -1.18
C LEU A 121 6.83 16.81 -2.09
N GLU A 122 7.96 17.43 -2.36
CA GLU A 122 8.12 18.41 -3.43
C GLU A 122 9.34 18.06 -4.28
N MET A 123 9.31 18.45 -5.55
CA MET A 123 10.44 18.29 -6.46
C MET A 123 11.21 19.61 -6.54
N ILE A 124 12.48 19.55 -6.19
CA ILE A 124 13.40 20.70 -6.27
C ILE A 124 14.58 20.36 -7.20
N PRO A 125 15.24 21.38 -7.80
CA PRO A 125 16.49 21.16 -8.51
C PRO A 125 17.52 20.46 -7.63
N ALA A 126 18.32 19.57 -8.22
CA ALA A 126 19.34 18.85 -7.48
C ALA A 126 20.35 19.80 -6.85
N SER A 127 20.77 19.47 -5.62
CA SER A 127 21.66 20.33 -4.82
C SER A 127 23.09 20.38 -5.38
N ASP A 128 23.44 19.44 -6.27
CA ASP A 128 24.76 19.32 -6.91
C ASP A 128 24.90 20.12 -8.22
N GLY A 129 23.90 20.92 -8.58
CA GLY A 129 23.90 21.73 -9.80
C GLY A 129 23.66 20.94 -11.08
N SER A 130 23.32 19.65 -10.97
CA SER A 130 22.92 18.84 -12.12
C SER A 130 21.51 19.18 -12.59
N ALA A 131 21.15 18.75 -13.81
CA ALA A 131 19.79 18.86 -14.34
C ALA A 131 18.79 17.90 -13.67
N TYR A 132 19.21 17.14 -12.65
CA TYR A 132 18.34 16.20 -11.95
C TYR A 132 17.38 16.91 -10.98
N GLN A 133 16.33 16.20 -10.60
CA GLN A 133 15.36 16.63 -9.60
C GLN A 133 15.52 15.77 -8.34
N GLU A 134 15.39 16.41 -7.18
CA GLU A 134 15.36 15.80 -5.87
C GLU A 134 13.94 15.86 -5.29
N TYR A 135 13.51 14.77 -4.68
CA TYR A 135 12.27 14.72 -3.89
C TYR A 135 12.62 15.02 -2.44
N VAL A 136 12.05 16.07 -1.87
CA VAL A 136 12.25 16.45 -0.47
C VAL A 136 10.93 16.49 0.28
N LEU A 137 10.97 16.20 1.59
CA LEU A 137 9.78 16.24 2.45
C LEU A 137 9.37 17.69 2.69
N THR A 138 8.09 17.99 2.43
CA THR A 138 7.46 19.26 2.82
C THR A 138 7.23 19.30 4.33
N GLU A 139 6.69 20.40 4.86
CA GLU A 139 6.24 20.46 6.25
C GLU A 139 5.22 19.35 6.58
N LYS A 140 4.17 19.24 5.76
CA LYS A 140 3.16 18.15 5.85
C LYS A 140 3.80 16.76 5.82
N GLY A 141 4.81 16.55 4.99
CA GLY A 141 5.53 15.28 4.92
C GLY A 141 6.41 15.02 6.13
N ARG A 142 7.05 16.05 6.70
CA ARG A 142 7.86 15.94 7.91
C ARG A 142 7.02 15.54 9.13
N ASP A 143 5.77 15.97 9.23
CA ASP A 143 4.86 15.58 10.33
C ASP A 143 4.56 14.08 10.36
N LEU A 144 4.77 13.35 9.25
CA LEU A 144 4.61 11.90 9.19
C LEU A 144 5.64 11.12 10.03
N HIS A 145 6.68 11.78 10.57
CA HIS A 145 7.69 11.12 11.39
C HIS A 145 7.08 10.37 12.57
N VAL A 146 6.07 10.93 13.25
CA VAL A 146 5.40 10.27 14.38
C VAL A 146 4.74 8.97 13.94
N ILE A 147 4.07 8.98 12.77
CA ILE A 147 3.41 7.79 12.21
C ILE A 147 4.44 6.71 11.86
N ILE A 148 5.56 7.09 11.26
CA ILE A 148 6.65 6.16 10.91
C ILE A 148 7.27 5.52 12.16
N VAL A 149 7.53 6.32 13.20
CA VAL A 149 8.10 5.83 14.47
C VAL A 149 7.11 4.90 15.18
N ALA A 150 5.84 5.30 15.29
CA ALA A 150 4.80 4.48 15.92
C ALA A 150 4.60 3.14 15.18
N LEU A 151 4.59 3.17 13.85
CA LEU A 151 4.50 1.97 13.03
C LEU A 151 5.73 1.05 13.20
N TRP A 152 6.92 1.63 13.27
CA TRP A 152 8.16 0.87 13.55
C TRP A 152 8.09 0.17 14.92
N GLN A 153 7.76 0.91 15.98
CA GLN A 153 7.71 0.36 17.34
C GLN A 153 6.65 -0.72 17.49
N TRP A 154 5.49 -0.56 16.83
CA TRP A 154 4.48 -1.60 16.76
C TRP A 154 5.01 -2.85 16.04
N GLY A 155 5.70 -2.68 14.92
CA GLY A 155 6.34 -3.78 14.19
C GLY A 155 7.40 -4.50 15.02
N GLU A 156 8.35 -3.75 15.58
CA GLU A 156 9.40 -4.26 16.49
C GLU A 156 8.83 -5.14 17.60
N LYS A 157 7.69 -4.75 18.18
CA LYS A 157 7.05 -5.49 19.27
C LYS A 157 6.29 -6.75 18.83
N HIS A 158 5.75 -6.77 17.61
CA HIS A 158 4.71 -7.74 17.23
C HIS A 158 5.01 -8.57 15.98
N THR A 159 5.97 -8.17 15.14
CA THR A 159 6.22 -8.79 13.83
C THR A 159 7.57 -9.49 13.74
N PHE A 160 8.32 -9.56 14.84
CA PHE A 160 9.63 -10.19 14.89
C PHE A 160 9.68 -11.23 16.00
N GLU A 161 10.34 -12.33 15.74
CA GLU A 161 10.68 -13.31 16.77
C GLU A 161 11.78 -12.77 17.70
N PRO A 162 11.88 -13.26 18.95
CA PRO A 162 12.95 -12.85 19.86
C PRO A 162 14.34 -12.99 19.25
N GLY A 163 15.06 -11.88 19.12
CA GLY A 163 16.42 -11.82 18.56
C GLY A 163 16.51 -11.76 17.03
N GLU A 164 15.38 -11.75 16.31
CA GLU A 164 15.36 -11.62 14.85
C GLU A 164 15.70 -10.18 14.41
N LEU A 165 15.10 -9.19 15.06
CA LEU A 165 15.36 -7.79 14.76
C LEU A 165 16.71 -7.35 15.35
N LYS A 166 17.63 -6.96 14.45
CA LYS A 166 18.97 -6.44 14.80
C LYS A 166 19.08 -4.94 14.53
N ALA A 167 18.03 -4.19 14.83
CA ALA A 167 17.96 -2.76 14.62
C ALA A 167 17.14 -2.10 15.73
N SER A 168 17.60 -0.94 16.19
CA SER A 168 16.86 -0.10 17.13
C SER A 168 16.82 1.33 16.58
N MET A 169 15.71 2.02 16.80
CA MET A 169 15.60 3.43 16.43
C MET A 169 16.21 4.29 17.54
N VAL A 170 17.14 5.17 17.18
CA VAL A 170 17.90 5.98 18.12
C VAL A 170 17.79 7.47 17.81
N ASP A 171 17.97 8.31 18.83
CA ASP A 171 18.22 9.74 18.66
C ASP A 171 19.51 9.96 17.86
N SER A 172 19.47 10.82 16.85
CA SER A 172 20.63 11.12 16.01
C SER A 172 21.74 11.88 16.75
N LYS A 173 21.42 12.57 17.85
CA LYS A 173 22.41 13.34 18.63
C LYS A 173 23.10 12.49 19.70
N ARG A 174 22.33 11.71 20.46
CA ARG A 174 22.84 10.92 21.59
C ARG A 174 23.02 9.44 21.31
N HIS A 175 22.47 8.94 20.21
CA HIS A 175 22.45 7.50 19.88
C HIS A 175 21.78 6.63 20.96
N GLU A 176 20.90 7.24 21.76
CA GLU A 176 20.06 6.56 22.73
C GLU A 176 18.78 6.05 22.07
N VAL A 177 18.28 4.90 22.51
CA VAL A 177 17.04 4.30 21.98
C VAL A 177 15.86 5.23 22.24
N LEU A 178 15.01 5.41 21.22
CA LEU A 178 13.80 6.21 21.36
C LEU A 178 12.82 5.56 22.34
N LEU A 179 12.25 6.39 23.21
CA LEU A 179 11.15 5.96 24.07
C LEU A 179 9.90 5.60 23.23
N PRO A 180 9.03 4.71 23.74
CA PRO A 180 7.75 4.41 23.10
C PRO A 180 6.93 5.68 22.84
N VAL A 181 6.28 5.73 21.69
CA VAL A 181 5.27 6.75 21.38
C VAL A 181 4.08 6.50 22.29
N VAL A 182 3.76 7.48 23.13
CA VAL A 182 2.63 7.43 24.07
C VAL A 182 1.65 8.56 23.78
N LEU A 183 0.36 8.28 23.90
CA LEU A 183 -0.68 9.29 23.87
C LEU A 183 -0.71 9.99 25.22
N LYS A 184 -0.66 11.34 25.21
CA LYS A 184 -0.76 12.15 26.43
C LYS A 184 -1.95 13.07 26.36
N ALA A 185 -2.70 13.14 27.46
CA ALA A 185 -3.72 14.16 27.68
C ALA A 185 -3.06 15.54 27.91
N ALA A 186 -3.86 16.61 27.80
CA ALA A 186 -3.39 17.98 28.02
C ALA A 186 -2.84 18.22 29.44
N ASP A 187 -3.28 17.42 30.42
CA ASP A 187 -2.78 17.43 31.80
C ASP A 187 -1.51 16.59 32.01
N GLY A 188 -0.97 16.00 30.94
CA GLY A 188 0.26 15.20 30.95
C GLY A 188 0.08 13.73 31.29
N ARG A 189 -1.13 13.28 31.66
CA ARG A 189 -1.40 11.85 31.90
C ARG A 189 -1.27 11.06 30.61
N GLU A 190 -0.72 9.85 30.72
CA GLU A 190 -0.73 8.89 29.61
C GLU A 190 -2.13 8.28 29.45
N LEU A 191 -2.56 8.15 28.20
CA LEU A 191 -3.83 7.55 27.83
C LEU A 191 -3.57 6.22 27.13
N ASP A 192 -4.35 5.21 27.47
CA ASP A 192 -4.38 3.95 26.75
C ASP A 192 -5.32 4.03 25.52
N GLY A 193 -5.51 2.90 24.83
CA GLY A 193 -6.36 2.83 23.64
C GLY A 193 -7.85 3.12 23.89
N TYR A 194 -8.29 3.24 25.14
CA TYR A 194 -9.66 3.54 25.54
C TYR A 194 -9.80 4.89 26.25
N GLY A 195 -8.68 5.57 26.54
CA GLY A 195 -8.63 6.84 27.25
C GLY A 195 -9.02 8.09 26.43
N PHE A 196 -9.56 7.92 25.23
CA PHE A 196 -9.98 9.03 24.35
C PHE A 196 -11.37 8.79 23.75
N GLU A 197 -12.09 9.88 23.50
CA GLU A 197 -13.43 9.85 22.90
C GLU A 197 -13.53 10.84 21.73
N TRP A 198 -14.38 10.52 20.75
CA TRP A 198 -14.66 11.40 19.62
C TRP A 198 -15.78 12.36 19.97
N GLN A 199 -15.44 13.59 20.33
CA GLN A 199 -16.43 14.65 20.44
C GLN A 199 -16.70 15.25 19.05
N ARG A 200 -17.97 15.24 18.63
CA ARG A 200 -18.40 15.96 17.43
C ARG A 200 -18.65 17.41 17.82
N TYR A 201 -17.89 18.32 17.23
CA TYR A 201 -18.21 19.74 17.30
C TYR A 201 -19.31 20.02 16.28
N GLU A 202 -20.52 20.36 16.76
CA GLU A 202 -21.50 21.04 15.91
C GLU A 202 -20.93 22.41 15.58
N GLY A 203 -20.52 22.60 14.32
CA GLY A 203 -19.72 23.77 13.93
C GLY A 203 -20.43 25.09 14.25
N THR A 204 -19.72 26.01 14.90
CA THR A 204 -20.01 27.43 14.76
C THR A 204 -19.64 27.83 13.34
N GLN A 205 -20.58 28.48 12.65
CA GLN A 205 -20.44 29.02 11.28
C GLN A 205 -19.25 29.96 11.12
#